data_AF-A0A3B0M2R5-F1
#
_entry.id   AF-A0A3B0M2R5-F1
#
_cell.length_a   1.000
_cell.length_b   1.000
_cell.length_c   1.000
_cell.angle_alpha   90.00
_cell.angle_beta   90.00
_cell.angle_gamma   90.00
#
_symmetry.space_group_name_H-M   'P 1'
#
loop_
_entity.id
_entity.type
_entity.pdbx_description
1 polymer ?
#
loop_
_entity_poly.entity_id
_entity_poly.type
_entity_poly.pdbx_seq_one_letter_code
_entity_poly.pdbx_strand_id
1 'polypeptide(L)'
;MAEMYRKWAALDMLTLTEGDVIDHAKIQEELQAWVSGESLKEIAFDPWSATQFSLSLAEEGLPLVEVPQTVKNLSEAMKEVEALVYSGRLHHTQNPLMNWMMSNITVKIDKNDNIFPNKSTP
;
A
#
# COMPACT_ATOMS: atom_id res chain seq x y z
N MET A 1 -9.30 5.24 17.48
CA MET A 1 -8.29 4.40 16.79
C MET A 1 -8.47 2.92 17.12
N ALA A 2 -8.19 2.46 18.36
CA ALA A 2 -8.28 1.03 18.72
C ALA A 2 -9.65 0.36 18.49
N GLU A 3 -10.76 1.09 18.66
CA GLU A 3 -12.11 0.53 18.44
C GLU A 3 -12.40 0.25 16.94
N MET A 4 -11.82 1.03 16.03
CA MET A 4 -12.10 0.91 14.59
C MET A 4 -11.36 -0.28 13.98
N TYR A 5 -10.12 -0.52 14.40
CA TYR A 5 -9.36 -1.73 14.02
C TYR A 5 -10.08 -3.00 14.46
N ARG A 6 -10.66 -3.03 15.67
CA ARG A 6 -11.47 -4.18 16.14
C ARG A 6 -12.73 -4.39 15.30
N LYS A 7 -13.39 -3.31 14.86
CA LYS A 7 -14.56 -3.41 13.96
C LYS A 7 -14.18 -3.98 12.59
N TRP A 8 -13.07 -3.54 12.02
CA TRP A 8 -12.59 -4.08 10.73
C TRP A 8 -12.16 -5.54 10.84
N ALA A 9 -11.54 -5.93 11.95
CA ALA A 9 -11.22 -7.33 12.21
C ALA A 9 -12.48 -8.21 12.34
N ALA A 10 -13.52 -7.72 13.02
CA ALA A 10 -14.81 -8.43 13.11
C ALA A 10 -15.56 -8.54 11.77
N LEU A 11 -15.15 -7.79 10.75
CA LEU A 11 -15.70 -7.84 9.39
C LEU A 11 -14.81 -8.65 8.42
N ASP A 12 -13.78 -9.35 8.93
CA ASP A 12 -12.76 -10.05 8.13
C ASP A 12 -12.04 -9.15 7.10
N MET A 13 -11.97 -7.84 7.40
CA MET A 13 -11.31 -6.84 6.55
C MET A 13 -9.89 -6.50 7.03
N LEU A 14 -9.51 -6.97 8.23
CA LEU A 14 -8.21 -6.74 8.85
C LEU A 14 -7.82 -7.96 9.69
N THR A 15 -6.73 -8.61 9.33
CA THR A 15 -6.13 -9.66 10.17
C THR A 15 -5.30 -9.01 11.27
N LEU A 16 -5.58 -9.36 12.53
CA LEU A 16 -4.78 -8.92 13.66
C LEU A 16 -3.71 -9.98 13.94
N THR A 17 -2.45 -9.55 13.99
CA THR A 17 -1.32 -10.38 14.43
C THR A 17 -1.02 -10.10 15.90
N GLU A 18 -0.56 -11.11 16.63
CA GLU A 18 -0.11 -10.94 18.01
C GLU A 18 1.23 -10.20 18.08
N GLY A 19 1.48 -9.51 19.20
CA GLY A 19 2.70 -8.74 19.42
C GLY A 19 2.57 -7.24 19.11
N ASP A 20 3.65 -6.50 19.39
CA ASP A 20 3.78 -5.06 19.21
C ASP A 20 4.87 -4.68 18.17
N VAL A 21 5.42 -5.69 17.48
CA VAL A 21 6.46 -5.54 16.45
C VAL A 21 5.96 -6.14 15.13
N ILE A 22 6.42 -5.57 14.02
CA ILE A 22 6.14 -6.09 12.67
C ILE A 22 6.86 -7.43 12.49
N ASP A 23 6.09 -8.50 12.27
CA ASP A 23 6.62 -9.81 11.92
C ASP A 23 6.77 -9.95 10.40
N HIS A 24 7.98 -9.70 9.91
CA HIS A 24 8.32 -9.83 8.49
C HIS A 24 8.20 -11.27 7.96
N ALA A 25 8.43 -12.29 8.80
CA ALA A 25 8.32 -13.68 8.37
C ALA A 25 6.85 -14.04 8.10
N LYS A 26 5.94 -13.55 8.95
CA LYS A 26 4.50 -13.73 8.73
C LYS A 26 4.02 -13.05 7.45
N ILE A 27 4.47 -11.82 7.19
CA ILE A 27 4.13 -11.08 5.96
C ILE A 27 4.67 -11.82 4.73
N GLN A 28 5.89 -12.38 4.80
CA GLN A 28 6.47 -13.17 3.71
C GLN A 28 5.64 -14.43 3.41
N GLU A 29 5.28 -15.19 4.44
CA GLU A 29 4.44 -16.40 4.29
C GLU A 29 3.10 -16.07 3.63
N GLU A 30 2.42 -15.02 4.09
CA GLU A 30 1.13 -14.59 3.53
C GLU A 30 1.27 -14.09 2.10
N LEU A 31 2.32 -13.32 1.80
CA LEU A 31 2.59 -12.86 0.44
C LEU A 31 2.83 -14.03 -0.51
N GLN A 32 3.63 -15.02 -0.11
CA GLN A 32 3.88 -16.23 -0.90
C GLN A 32 2.61 -17.02 -1.16
N ALA A 33 1.77 -17.19 -0.15
CA ALA A 33 0.47 -17.85 -0.30
C ALA A 33 -0.45 -17.08 -1.25
N TRP A 34 -0.45 -15.74 -1.18
CA TRP A 34 -1.29 -14.89 -2.02
C TRP A 34 -0.89 -14.90 -3.49
N VAL A 35 0.42 -14.97 -3.77
CA VAL A 35 0.94 -14.94 -5.14
C VAL A 35 1.11 -16.35 -5.73
N SER A 36 0.90 -17.40 -4.93
CA SER A 36 1.03 -18.78 -5.38
C SER A 36 0.02 -19.10 -6.48
N GLY A 37 0.53 -19.52 -7.64
CA GLY A 37 -0.31 -19.81 -8.81
C GLY A 37 -0.67 -18.59 -9.66
N GLU A 38 -0.29 -17.39 -9.24
CA GLU A 38 -0.48 -16.16 -10.02
C GLU A 38 0.70 -15.91 -10.98
N SER A 39 0.40 -15.37 -12.16
CA SER A 39 1.43 -14.94 -13.12
C SER A 39 1.76 -13.47 -12.91
N LEU A 40 2.61 -13.22 -11.91
CA LEU A 40 3.05 -11.88 -11.57
C LEU A 40 4.03 -11.32 -12.60
N LYS A 41 3.83 -10.05 -12.97
CA LYS A 41 4.83 -9.30 -13.74
C LYS A 41 5.88 -8.71 -12.82
N GLU A 42 5.43 -7.94 -11.83
CA GLU A 42 6.28 -7.16 -10.92
C GLU A 42 5.57 -6.98 -9.57
N ILE A 43 6.33 -6.93 -8.49
CA ILE A 43 5.89 -6.51 -7.15
C ILE A 43 6.65 -5.23 -6.80
N ALA A 44 5.96 -4.10 -6.80
CA ALA A 44 6.53 -2.82 -6.38
C ALA A 44 6.65 -2.75 -4.86
N PHE A 45 7.80 -2.33 -4.34
CA PHE A 45 8.01 -2.12 -2.91
C PHE A 45 8.80 -0.83 -2.61
N ASP A 46 8.59 -0.27 -1.41
CA ASP A 46 9.39 0.85 -0.91
C ASP A 46 10.66 0.29 -0.24
N PRO A 47 11.87 0.61 -0.73
CA PRO A 47 13.11 0.10 -0.13
C PRO A 47 13.39 0.68 1.26
N TRP A 48 12.77 1.78 1.66
CA TRP A 48 13.00 2.37 2.97
C TRP A 48 12.58 1.41 4.09
N SER A 49 13.54 1.02 4.93
CA SER A 49 13.34 0.06 6.04
C SER A 49 12.89 -1.36 5.64
N ALA A 50 12.90 -1.70 4.34
CA ALA A 50 12.46 -3.02 3.85
C ALA A 50 13.58 -3.82 3.14
N THR A 51 14.82 -3.33 3.08
CA THR A 51 15.89 -3.94 2.29
C THR A 51 16.16 -5.41 2.64
N GLN A 52 16.18 -5.78 3.92
CA GLN A 52 16.39 -7.18 4.32
C GLN A 52 15.21 -8.06 3.92
N PHE A 53 13.99 -7.54 4.03
CA PHE A 53 12.76 -8.23 3.64
C PHE A 53 12.66 -8.40 2.12
N SER A 54 13.08 -7.42 1.33
CA SER A 54 13.11 -7.56 -0.14
C SER A 54 14.15 -8.57 -0.60
N LEU A 55 15.29 -8.70 0.10
CA LEU A 55 16.28 -9.73 -0.22
C LEU A 55 15.71 -11.14 -0.01
N SER A 56 15.00 -11.40 1.10
CA SER A 56 14.40 -12.72 1.34
C SER A 56 13.31 -13.05 0.33
N LEU A 57 12.51 -12.06 -0.11
CA LEU A 57 11.52 -12.25 -1.16
C LEU A 57 12.15 -12.49 -2.55
N ALA A 58 13.30 -11.87 -2.83
CA ALA A 58 14.03 -12.09 -4.08
C ALA A 58 14.66 -13.48 -4.15
N GLU A 59 15.14 -14.02 -3.02
CA GLU A 59 15.63 -15.41 -2.92
C GLU A 59 14.56 -16.45 -3.28
N GLU A 60 13.28 -16.11 -3.05
CA GLU A 60 12.11 -16.93 -3.39
C GLU A 60 11.68 -16.78 -4.86
N GLY A 61 12.42 -15.99 -5.65
CA GLY A 61 12.19 -15.80 -7.08
C GLY A 61 11.07 -14.83 -7.43
N LEU A 62 10.63 -13.98 -6.48
CA LEU A 62 9.62 -12.97 -6.76
C LEU A 62 10.16 -11.79 -7.59
N PRO A 63 9.42 -11.29 -8.59
CA PRO A 63 9.87 -10.22 -9.48
C PRO A 63 9.74 -8.84 -8.81
N LEU A 64 10.63 -8.52 -7.87
CA LEU A 64 10.56 -7.27 -7.11
C LEU A 64 11.07 -6.07 -7.92
N VAL A 65 10.40 -4.92 -7.76
CA VAL A 65 10.81 -3.63 -8.32
C VAL A 65 10.79 -2.56 -7.24
N GLU A 66 11.90 -1.84 -7.09
CA GLU A 66 12.00 -0.73 -6.15
C GLU A 66 11.20 0.48 -6.64
N VAL A 67 10.24 0.93 -5.82
CA VAL A 67 9.48 2.17 -6.02
C VAL A 67 9.57 3.03 -4.75
N PRO A 68 10.68 3.79 -4.59
CA PRO A 68 10.83 4.72 -3.46
C PRO A 68 9.67 5.71 -3.37
N GLN A 69 9.14 5.94 -2.16
CA GLN A 69 8.06 6.90 -1.90
C GLN A 69 8.55 8.36 -1.95
N THR A 70 8.96 8.80 -3.13
CA THR A 70 9.44 10.16 -3.41
C THR A 70 8.45 10.93 -4.28
N VAL A 71 8.51 12.26 -4.25
CA VAL A 71 7.67 13.14 -5.11
C VAL A 71 7.78 12.73 -6.58
N LYS A 72 9.00 12.41 -7.03
CA LYS A 72 9.27 11.99 -8.41
C LYS A 72 8.49 10.74 -8.82
N ASN A 73 8.35 9.76 -7.92
CA ASN A 73 7.68 8.50 -8.24
C ASN A 73 6.17 8.55 -7.98
N LEU A 74 5.72 9.32 -6.98
CA LEU A 74 4.31 9.33 -6.60
C LEU A 74 3.48 10.41 -7.30
N SER A 75 4.06 11.54 -7.72
CA SER A 75 3.27 12.66 -8.26
C SER A 75 2.45 12.28 -9.48
N GLU A 76 3.08 11.69 -10.50
CA GLU A 76 2.36 11.30 -11.73
C GLU A 76 1.38 10.15 -11.47
N ALA A 77 1.75 9.17 -10.65
CA ALA A 77 0.85 8.08 -10.26
C ALA A 77 -0.41 8.61 -9.54
N MET A 78 -0.27 9.60 -8.67
CA MET A 78 -1.42 10.23 -8.01
C MET A 78 -2.31 11.01 -8.98
N LYS A 79 -1.74 11.73 -9.94
CA LYS A 79 -2.51 12.46 -10.96
C LYS A 79 -3.30 11.49 -11.83
N GLU A 80 -2.69 10.35 -12.15
CA GLU A 80 -3.36 9.27 -12.88
C GLU A 80 -4.53 8.68 -12.07
N VAL A 81 -4.31 8.35 -10.79
CA VAL A 81 -5.38 7.87 -9.91
C VAL A 81 -6.52 8.88 -9.82
N GLU A 82 -6.21 10.18 -9.65
CA GLU A 82 -7.20 11.25 -9.65
C GLU A 82 -8.00 11.30 -10.96
N ALA A 83 -7.33 11.25 -12.12
CA ALA A 83 -8.00 11.23 -13.42
C ALA A 83 -8.89 9.98 -13.61
N LEU A 84 -8.44 8.82 -13.14
CA LEU A 84 -9.22 7.58 -13.19
C LEU A 84 -10.47 7.65 -12.30
N VAL A 85 -10.38 8.30 -11.14
CA VAL A 85 -11.54 8.55 -10.26
C VAL A 85 -12.53 9.50 -10.94
N TYR A 86 -12.08 10.66 -11.43
CA TYR A 86 -12.98 11.63 -12.07
C TYR A 86 -13.64 11.10 -13.34
N SER A 87 -12.96 10.21 -14.06
CA SER A 87 -13.52 9.56 -15.25
C SER A 87 -14.39 8.34 -14.95
N GLY A 88 -14.52 7.93 -13.67
CA GLY A 88 -15.29 6.75 -13.28
C GLY A 88 -14.67 5.43 -13.76
N ARG A 89 -13.35 5.41 -13.98
CA ARG A 89 -12.61 4.24 -14.50
C ARG A 89 -11.83 3.49 -13.43
N LEU A 90 -11.63 4.09 -12.25
CA LEU A 90 -11.06 3.40 -11.11
C LEU A 90 -12.17 2.59 -10.41
N HIS A 91 -12.09 1.26 -10.50
CA HIS A 91 -12.97 0.35 -9.78
C HIS A 91 -12.19 -0.31 -8.65
N HIS A 92 -12.65 -0.14 -7.42
CA HIS A 92 -12.14 -0.87 -6.26
C HIS A 92 -13.28 -1.66 -5.62
N THR A 93 -12.94 -2.62 -4.76
CA THR A 93 -13.93 -3.33 -3.96
C THR A 93 -14.54 -2.37 -2.95
N GLN A 94 -15.82 -2.55 -2.58
CA GLN A 94 -16.50 -1.73 -1.57
C GLN A 94 -16.01 -2.04 -0.14
N ASN A 95 -14.71 -2.27 0.03
CA ASN A 95 -14.05 -2.53 1.29
C ASN A 95 -14.08 -1.24 2.15
N PRO A 96 -14.76 -1.26 3.32
CA PRO A 96 -14.87 -0.09 4.19
C PRO A 96 -13.52 0.46 4.68
N LEU A 97 -12.51 -0.41 4.83
CA LEU A 97 -11.15 -0.02 5.21
C LEU A 97 -10.51 0.83 4.10
N MET A 98 -10.60 0.37 2.85
CA MET A 98 -10.04 1.10 1.69
C MET A 98 -10.76 2.44 1.50
N ASN A 99 -12.09 2.46 1.64
CA ASN A 99 -12.88 3.69 1.55
C ASN A 99 -12.44 4.72 2.59
N TRP A 100 -12.21 4.27 3.83
CA TRP A 100 -11.70 5.14 4.89
C TRP A 100 -10.29 5.64 4.58
N MET A 101 -9.39 4.77 4.12
CA MET A 101 -8.03 5.16 3.71
C MET A 101 -8.05 6.24 2.62
N MET A 102 -8.82 6.03 1.54
CA MET A 102 -8.97 7.00 0.46
C MET A 102 -9.54 8.34 0.96
N SER A 103 -10.52 8.32 1.88
CA SER A 103 -11.13 9.55 2.41
C SER A 103 -10.21 10.42 3.27
N ASN A 104 -9.09 9.85 3.76
CA ASN A 104 -8.15 10.55 4.64
C ASN A 104 -6.95 11.18 3.91
N ILE A 105 -6.80 10.91 2.61
CA ILE A 105 -5.66 11.43 1.85
C ILE A 105 -5.80 12.94 1.70
N THR A 106 -4.76 13.67 2.11
CA THR A 106 -4.60 15.10 1.78
C THR A 106 -3.36 15.27 0.92
N VAL A 107 -3.39 16.22 -0.02
CA VAL A 107 -2.28 16.47 -0.94
C VAL A 107 -1.67 17.84 -0.67
N LYS A 108 -0.35 17.94 -0.85
CA LYS A 108 0.36 19.21 -0.90
C LYS A 108 0.88 19.41 -2.33
N ILE A 109 0.48 20.52 -2.94
CA ILE A 109 0.97 20.92 -4.26
C ILE A 109 2.26 21.73 -4.06
N ASP A 110 3.33 21.37 -4.76
CA ASP A 110 4.58 22.14 -4.77
C ASP A 110 4.60 23.23 -5.84
N LYS A 111 5.73 23.95 -5.99
CA LYS A 111 5.86 25.04 -6.99
C LYS A 111 5.88 24.56 -8.45
N ASN A 112 6.09 23.27 -8.68
CA ASN A 112 6.20 22.65 -9.99
C ASN A 112 4.94 21.81 -10.32
N ASP A 113 3.83 22.07 -9.62
CA ASP A 113 2.58 21.34 -9.74
C ASP A 113 2.71 19.82 -9.51
N ASN A 114 3.68 19.40 -8.69
CA ASN A 114 3.71 18.03 -8.20
C ASN A 114 2.75 17.88 -7.03
N ILE A 115 2.05 16.75 -6.99
CA ILE A 115 1.23 16.35 -5.86
C ILE A 115 1.93 15.24 -5.09
N PHE A 116 1.85 15.30 -3.77
CA PHE A 116 2.39 14.27 -2.90
C PHE A 116 1.47 14.06 -1.70
N PRO A 117 1.28 12.82 -1.22
CA PRO A 117 0.47 12.57 -0.04
C PRO A 117 1.11 13.27 1.14
N ASN A 118 0.33 14.09 1.83
CA ASN A 118 0.77 14.76 3.03
C ASN A 118 -0.09 14.30 4.20
N LYS A 119 0.54 14.04 5.33
CA LYS A 119 -0.16 13.90 6.59
C LYS A 119 -0.30 15.30 7.15
N SER A 120 -1.38 15.98 6.78
CA SER A 120 -1.77 17.19 7.49
C SER A 120 -2.04 16.78 8.93
N THR A 121 -1.19 17.17 9.88
CA THR A 121 -1.58 17.13 11.28
C THR A 121 -2.84 17.99 11.42
N PRO A 122 -3.87 17.56 12.16
CA PRO A 122 -4.90 18.47 12.63
C PRO A 122 -4.29 19.67 13.36
#